data_AF-A0A381WW89-F1
#
_entry.id   AF-A0A381WW89-F1
#
_cell.length_a   1.000
_cell.length_b   1.000
_cell.length_c   1.000
_cell.angle_alpha   90.00
_cell.angle_beta   90.00
_cell.angle_gamma   90.00
#
_symmetry.space_group_name_H-M   'P 1'
#
loop_
_entity.id
_entity.type
_entity.pdbx_description
1 polymer ?
#
loop_
_entity_poly.entity_id
_entity_poly.type
_entity_poly.pdbx_seq_one_letter_code
_entity_poly.pdbx_strand_id
1 'polypeptide(L)'
;MSDWSAKNPYSSKLNENYVLNGEGSRKETRHIVIDLGDSELEYKAGDAIGVIPRCPPELVDEVLSLCNFSGDEEVETHLGACNLREALTDRYEIHRASKKWIEALSSRLSSDAGAIEIRIVKRQRVSSDDGSLLVDWEGSGVDEDIPEGYSEIGSARDPAETLWNELTADSKAMEDYIWSRDYID
;
A
#
# COMPACT_ATOMS: atom_id res chain seq x y z
N MET A 1 26.70 -30.23 -18.96
CA MET A 1 25.93 -28.99 -18.88
C MET A 1 24.71 -29.33 -18.07
N SER A 2 24.55 -28.71 -16.90
CA SER A 2 23.40 -28.92 -16.03
C SER A 2 22.10 -28.45 -16.73
N ASP A 3 21.03 -29.23 -16.61
CA ASP A 3 19.70 -28.92 -17.19
C ASP A 3 18.91 -27.84 -16.39
N TRP A 4 19.56 -27.18 -15.43
CA TRP A 4 18.94 -26.16 -14.58
C TRP A 4 18.92 -24.79 -15.27
N SER A 5 17.80 -24.08 -15.12
CA SER A 5 17.59 -22.75 -15.69
C SER A 5 16.57 -21.97 -14.86
N ALA A 6 16.32 -20.70 -15.21
CA ALA A 6 15.27 -19.92 -14.57
C ALA A 6 13.86 -20.56 -14.67
N LYS A 7 13.61 -21.39 -15.71
CA LYS A 7 12.33 -22.11 -15.90
C LYS A 7 12.33 -23.53 -15.31
N ASN A 8 13.51 -24.02 -14.92
CA ASN A 8 13.70 -25.31 -14.27
C ASN A 8 14.75 -25.11 -13.17
N PRO A 9 14.39 -24.48 -12.04
CA PRO A 9 15.34 -24.13 -10.99
C PRO A 9 15.77 -25.37 -10.19
N TYR A 10 17.00 -25.37 -9.69
CA TYR A 10 17.46 -26.41 -8.77
C TYR A 10 16.96 -26.12 -7.34
N SER A 11 16.27 -27.09 -6.73
CA SER A 11 15.85 -26.99 -5.34
C SER A 11 17.02 -27.36 -4.41
N SER A 12 17.54 -26.37 -3.71
CA SER A 12 18.70 -26.48 -2.82
C SER A 12 18.34 -26.20 -1.35
N LYS A 13 19.26 -26.49 -0.44
CA LYS A 13 19.17 -26.17 0.99
C LYS A 13 20.14 -25.04 1.34
N LEU A 14 19.72 -24.23 2.31
CA LEU A 14 20.56 -23.22 2.96
C LEU A 14 21.42 -23.88 4.03
N ASN A 15 22.74 -23.87 3.86
CA ASN A 15 23.69 -24.46 4.80
C ASN A 15 24.09 -23.47 5.91
N GLU A 16 24.30 -22.20 5.55
CA GLU A 16 24.65 -21.16 6.51
C GLU A 16 23.82 -19.89 6.26
N ASN A 17 23.48 -19.20 7.34
CA ASN A 17 22.77 -17.93 7.32
C ASN A 17 23.09 -17.14 8.59
N TYR A 18 23.93 -16.11 8.49
CA TYR A 18 24.25 -15.25 9.63
C TYR A 18 24.46 -13.80 9.22
N VAL A 19 24.25 -12.89 10.17
CA VAL A 19 24.42 -11.45 9.98
C VAL A 19 25.92 -11.11 9.97
N LEU A 20 26.35 -10.37 8.96
CA LEU A 20 27.72 -9.86 8.80
C LEU A 20 27.93 -8.52 9.51
N ASN A 21 26.86 -7.76 9.73
CA ASN A 21 26.93 -6.44 10.33
C ASN A 21 26.97 -6.54 11.86
N GLY A 22 27.67 -5.60 12.50
CA GLY A 22 27.74 -5.50 13.94
C GLY A 22 26.49 -4.86 14.57
N GLU A 23 26.43 -4.93 15.90
CA GLU A 23 25.39 -4.30 16.70
C GLU A 23 25.32 -2.78 16.44
N GLY A 24 24.09 -2.24 16.34
CA GLY A 24 23.85 -0.82 16.05
C GLY A 24 23.89 -0.46 14.55
N SER A 25 24.10 -1.42 13.65
CA SER A 25 23.94 -1.19 12.21
C SER A 25 22.48 -0.91 11.84
N ARG A 26 22.25 0.09 10.99
CA ARG A 26 20.91 0.40 10.41
C ARG A 26 20.50 -0.54 9.27
N LYS A 27 21.39 -1.42 8.85
CA LYS A 27 21.15 -2.38 7.77
C LYS A 27 21.48 -3.76 8.26
N GLU A 28 20.74 -4.75 7.79
CA GLU A 28 21.07 -6.15 7.94
C GLU A 28 21.68 -6.69 6.64
N THR A 29 22.88 -7.24 6.72
CA THR A 29 23.57 -7.86 5.58
C THR A 29 23.95 -9.25 6.02
N ARG A 30 23.59 -10.27 5.22
CA ARG A 30 23.74 -11.68 5.59
C ARG A 30 24.76 -12.39 4.72
N HIS A 31 25.52 -13.29 5.34
CA HIS A 31 26.25 -14.34 4.65
C HIS A 31 25.33 -15.54 4.49
N ILE A 32 25.20 -16.01 3.24
CA ILE A 32 24.34 -17.12 2.86
C ILE A 32 25.17 -18.14 2.10
N VAL A 33 25.14 -19.40 2.54
CA VAL A 33 25.74 -20.54 1.84
C VAL A 33 24.64 -21.47 1.37
N ILE A 34 24.60 -21.74 0.07
CA ILE A 34 23.59 -22.59 -0.59
C ILE A 34 24.28 -23.86 -1.07
N ASP A 35 23.72 -25.02 -0.72
CA ASP A 35 24.30 -26.32 -1.05
C ASP A 35 24.02 -26.72 -2.50
N LEU A 36 25.06 -26.92 -3.31
CA LEU A 36 24.87 -27.37 -4.69
C LEU A 36 24.54 -28.86 -4.80
N GLY A 37 24.71 -29.66 -3.73
CA GLY A 37 24.38 -31.08 -3.71
C GLY A 37 24.88 -31.83 -4.97
N ASP A 38 24.01 -32.65 -5.53
CA ASP A 38 24.26 -33.41 -6.76
C ASP A 38 23.83 -32.66 -8.03
N SER A 39 23.74 -31.33 -7.99
CA SER A 39 23.22 -30.53 -9.13
C SER A 39 24.15 -30.48 -10.34
N GLU A 40 25.44 -30.80 -10.15
CA GLU A 40 26.51 -30.60 -11.14
C GLU A 40 26.60 -29.14 -11.67
N LEU A 41 26.08 -28.17 -10.91
CA LEU A 41 26.16 -26.75 -11.25
C LEU A 41 27.60 -26.25 -11.13
N GLU A 42 28.09 -25.63 -12.20
CA GLU A 42 29.37 -24.93 -12.23
C GLU A 42 29.13 -23.43 -12.33
N TYR A 43 29.87 -22.64 -11.55
CA TYR A 43 29.87 -21.18 -11.60
C TYR A 43 31.29 -20.65 -11.39
N LYS A 44 31.52 -19.40 -11.80
CA LYS A 44 32.79 -18.69 -11.64
C LYS A 44 32.60 -17.46 -10.75
N ALA A 45 33.70 -17.01 -10.15
CA ALA A 45 33.69 -15.75 -9.43
C ALA A 45 33.28 -14.61 -10.37
N GLY A 46 32.25 -13.85 -9.95
CA GLY A 46 31.62 -12.82 -10.77
C GLY A 46 30.27 -13.23 -11.36
N ASP A 47 29.92 -14.52 -11.36
CA ASP A 47 28.58 -14.98 -11.74
C ASP A 47 27.56 -14.61 -10.66
N ALA A 48 26.29 -14.47 -11.09
CA ALA A 48 25.17 -14.19 -10.21
C ALA A 48 24.30 -15.44 -10.04
N ILE A 49 23.68 -15.57 -8.86
CA ILE A 49 22.67 -16.59 -8.58
C ILE A 49 21.27 -15.99 -8.67
N GLY A 50 20.38 -16.68 -9.38
CA GLY A 50 18.95 -16.38 -9.36
C GLY A 50 18.28 -17.12 -8.20
N VAL A 51 17.55 -16.39 -7.37
CA VAL A 51 16.75 -16.96 -6.27
C VAL A 51 15.28 -16.67 -6.57
N ILE A 52 14.42 -17.68 -6.42
CA ILE A 52 12.98 -17.53 -6.56
C ILE A 52 12.40 -17.40 -5.14
N PRO A 53 12.01 -16.19 -4.72
CA PRO A 53 11.46 -15.97 -3.39
C PRO A 53 10.01 -16.45 -3.31
N ARG A 54 9.53 -16.66 -2.08
CA ARG A 54 8.10 -16.77 -1.76
C ARG A 54 7.71 -15.57 -0.91
N CYS A 55 6.49 -15.07 -1.08
CA CYS A 55 5.98 -13.99 -0.24
C CYS A 55 5.84 -14.46 1.22
N PRO A 56 6.05 -13.56 2.20
CA PRO A 56 5.86 -13.89 3.62
C PRO A 56 4.41 -14.35 3.88
N PRO A 57 4.19 -15.51 4.54
CA PRO A 57 2.85 -16.03 4.80
C PRO A 57 1.94 -15.04 5.55
N GLU A 58 2.52 -14.30 6.50
CA GLU A 58 1.83 -13.29 7.30
C GLU A 58 1.25 -12.15 6.44
N LEU A 59 1.99 -11.72 5.41
CA LEU A 59 1.54 -10.69 4.48
C LEU A 59 0.42 -11.23 3.56
N VAL A 60 0.54 -12.48 3.14
CA VAL A 60 -0.52 -13.16 2.37
C VAL A 60 -1.80 -13.25 3.20
N ASP A 61 -1.70 -13.65 4.46
CA ASP A 61 -2.84 -13.75 5.38
C ASP A 61 -3.49 -12.39 5.67
N GLU A 62 -2.69 -11.33 5.82
CA GLU A 62 -3.19 -9.98 6.01
C GLU A 62 -4.00 -9.51 4.79
N VAL A 63 -3.48 -9.70 3.58
CA VAL A 63 -4.16 -9.34 2.33
C VAL A 63 -5.49 -10.11 2.18
N LEU A 64 -5.48 -11.42 2.43
CA LEU A 64 -6.69 -12.24 2.37
C LEU A 64 -7.74 -11.79 3.38
N SER A 65 -7.30 -11.48 4.61
CA SER A 65 -8.18 -11.04 5.69
C SER A 65 -8.81 -9.67 5.41
N LEU A 66 -8.01 -8.70 4.93
CA LEU A 66 -8.49 -7.35 4.57
C LEU A 66 -9.55 -7.39 3.47
N CYS A 67 -9.40 -8.31 2.51
CA CYS A 67 -10.36 -8.50 1.43
C CYS A 67 -11.50 -9.48 1.78
N ASN A 68 -11.48 -10.07 2.97
CA ASN A 68 -12.42 -11.09 3.42
C ASN A 68 -12.50 -12.30 2.44
N PHE A 69 -11.35 -12.77 1.99
CA PHE A 69 -11.18 -13.95 1.14
C PHE A 69 -10.68 -15.15 1.95
N SER A 70 -11.07 -16.34 1.55
CA SER A 70 -10.62 -17.60 2.17
C SER A 70 -9.20 -17.99 1.72
N GLY A 71 -8.84 -17.65 0.49
CA GLY A 71 -7.62 -18.09 -0.18
C GLY A 71 -7.79 -19.37 -1.01
N ASP A 72 -8.92 -20.07 -0.87
CA ASP A 72 -9.26 -21.30 -1.60
C ASP A 72 -9.94 -21.01 -2.95
N GLU A 73 -10.26 -19.74 -3.23
CA GLU A 73 -10.90 -19.34 -4.48
C GLU A 73 -10.00 -19.67 -5.67
N GLU A 74 -10.57 -20.30 -6.70
CA GLU A 74 -9.85 -20.57 -7.94
C GLU A 74 -9.65 -19.28 -8.74
N VAL A 75 -8.41 -19.02 -9.15
CA VAL A 75 -8.01 -17.84 -9.92
C VAL A 75 -7.17 -18.24 -11.12
N GLU A 76 -7.37 -17.54 -12.22
CA GLU A 76 -6.56 -17.69 -13.43
C GLU A 76 -5.36 -16.76 -13.39
N THR A 77 -4.17 -17.33 -13.61
CA THR A 77 -2.90 -16.59 -13.67
C THR A 77 -2.25 -16.78 -15.03
N HIS A 78 -1.17 -16.06 -15.31
CA HIS A 78 -0.39 -16.28 -16.53
C HIS A 78 0.31 -17.66 -16.57
N LEU A 79 0.35 -18.37 -15.45
CA LEU A 79 0.87 -19.75 -15.33
C LEU A 79 -0.26 -20.80 -15.26
N GLY A 80 -1.51 -20.39 -15.47
CA GLY A 80 -2.71 -21.23 -15.37
C GLY A 80 -3.45 -21.09 -14.04
N ALA A 81 -4.50 -21.89 -13.89
CA ALA A 81 -5.35 -21.92 -12.70
C ALA A 81 -4.58 -22.35 -11.43
N CYS A 82 -4.91 -21.73 -10.30
CA CYS A 82 -4.47 -22.10 -8.96
C CYS A 82 -5.44 -21.49 -7.94
N ASN A 83 -5.26 -21.79 -6.65
CA ASN A 83 -6.00 -21.06 -5.62
C ASN A 83 -5.37 -19.67 -5.36
N LEU A 84 -6.17 -18.75 -4.84
CA LEU A 84 -5.76 -17.37 -4.60
C LEU A 84 -4.55 -17.28 -3.66
N ARG A 85 -4.48 -18.14 -2.63
CA ARG A 85 -3.36 -18.18 -1.69
C ARG A 85 -2.03 -18.53 -2.37
N GLU A 86 -2.02 -19.54 -3.23
CA GLU A 86 -0.86 -19.93 -4.03
C GLU A 86 -0.45 -18.78 -4.96
N ALA A 87 -1.42 -18.13 -5.61
CA ALA A 87 -1.14 -17.00 -6.48
C ALA A 87 -0.40 -15.88 -5.72
N LEU A 88 -0.90 -15.48 -4.54
CA LEU A 88 -0.28 -14.44 -3.72
C LEU A 88 1.07 -14.85 -3.10
N THR A 89 1.26 -16.15 -2.85
CA THR A 89 2.49 -16.68 -2.24
C THR A 89 3.63 -16.82 -3.25
N ASP A 90 3.34 -17.34 -4.45
CA ASP A 90 4.34 -17.87 -5.37
C ASP A 90 4.38 -17.19 -6.74
N ARG A 91 3.31 -16.49 -7.13
CA ARG A 91 3.13 -16.04 -8.52
C ARG A 91 3.09 -14.51 -8.68
N TYR A 92 2.84 -13.77 -7.60
CA TYR A 92 2.73 -12.31 -7.62
C TYR A 92 3.55 -11.63 -6.53
N GLU A 93 4.03 -10.43 -6.84
CA GLU A 93 4.65 -9.52 -5.89
C GLU A 93 3.56 -8.75 -5.14
N ILE A 94 3.49 -8.91 -3.81
CA ILE A 94 2.47 -8.27 -2.96
C ILE A 94 3.04 -7.28 -1.94
N HIS A 95 4.37 -7.21 -1.80
CA HIS A 95 5.04 -6.36 -0.82
C HIS A 95 5.32 -4.93 -1.32
N ARG A 96 4.98 -4.63 -2.58
CA ARG A 96 5.25 -3.33 -3.20
C ARG A 96 4.02 -2.76 -3.88
N ALA A 97 3.62 -1.56 -3.45
CA ALA A 97 2.63 -0.79 -4.18
C ALA A 97 3.30 -0.06 -5.36
N SER A 98 2.66 -0.06 -6.53
CA SER A 98 3.10 0.74 -7.68
C SER A 98 2.06 1.77 -8.04
N LYS A 99 2.49 2.88 -8.65
CA LYS A 99 1.59 3.93 -9.16
C LYS A 99 0.48 3.34 -10.03
N LYS A 100 0.85 2.45 -10.97
CA LYS A 100 -0.11 1.77 -11.87
C LYS A 100 -1.13 0.94 -11.10
N TRP A 101 -0.71 0.28 -10.02
CA TRP A 101 -1.61 -0.51 -9.18
C TRP A 101 -2.61 0.38 -8.45
N ILE A 102 -2.15 1.50 -7.87
CA ILE A 102 -3.00 2.47 -7.15
C ILE A 102 -4.01 3.11 -8.12
N GLU A 103 -3.56 3.54 -9.30
CA GLU A 103 -4.45 4.07 -10.35
C GLU A 103 -5.49 3.04 -10.79
N ALA A 104 -5.10 1.77 -11.00
CA ALA A 104 -6.04 0.71 -11.38
C ALA A 104 -7.06 0.43 -10.27
N LEU A 105 -6.64 0.50 -9.01
CA LEU A 105 -7.51 0.31 -7.86
C LEU A 105 -8.57 1.42 -7.77
N SER A 106 -8.27 2.67 -8.18
CA SER A 106 -9.23 3.78 -8.15
C SER A 106 -10.54 3.46 -8.88
N SER A 107 -10.45 2.80 -10.03
CA SER A 107 -11.61 2.41 -10.84
C SER A 107 -12.47 1.32 -10.21
N ARG A 108 -11.96 0.66 -9.16
CA ARG A 108 -12.59 -0.49 -8.49
C ARG A 108 -13.10 -0.14 -7.10
N LEU A 109 -12.61 0.95 -6.51
CA LEU A 109 -13.10 1.47 -5.24
C LEU A 109 -14.38 2.26 -5.51
N SER A 110 -15.50 1.80 -4.96
CA SER A 110 -16.73 2.58 -4.90
C SER A 110 -16.77 3.28 -3.55
N SER A 111 -16.56 4.60 -3.52
CA SER A 111 -16.93 5.39 -2.33
C SER A 111 -18.45 5.50 -2.29
N ASP A 112 -19.10 4.55 -1.62
CA ASP A 112 -20.54 4.62 -1.32
C ASP A 112 -20.83 5.55 -0.12
N ALA A 113 -19.78 6.02 0.55
CA ALA A 113 -19.86 7.15 1.45
C ALA A 113 -19.94 8.43 0.60
N GLY A 114 -21.16 8.87 0.29
CA GLY A 114 -21.38 10.19 -0.29
C GLY A 114 -20.65 11.26 0.54
N ALA A 115 -20.07 12.26 -0.14
CA ALA A 115 -19.38 13.36 0.52
C ALA A 115 -20.27 13.97 1.61
N ILE A 116 -19.80 13.94 2.86
CA ILE A 116 -20.48 14.61 3.96
C ILE A 116 -20.10 16.08 3.86
N GLU A 117 -21.06 16.92 3.48
CA GLU A 117 -20.86 18.35 3.40
C GLU A 117 -21.42 19.04 4.65
N ILE A 118 -20.62 19.90 5.27
CA ILE A 118 -21.04 20.72 6.41
C ILE A 118 -21.24 22.14 5.88
N ARG A 119 -22.49 22.62 5.88
CA ARG A 119 -22.82 23.99 5.48
C ARG A 119 -23.30 24.80 6.68
N ILE A 120 -22.87 26.07 6.76
CA ILE A 120 -23.42 27.00 7.74
C ILE A 120 -24.81 27.43 7.27
N VAL A 121 -25.83 27.18 8.08
CA VAL A 121 -27.23 27.54 7.77
C VAL A 121 -27.74 28.72 8.60
N LYS A 122 -27.09 29.01 9.73
CA LYS A 122 -27.47 30.12 10.62
C LYS A 122 -26.29 30.58 11.47
N ARG A 123 -26.21 31.89 11.73
CA ARG A 123 -25.26 32.52 12.65
C ARG A 123 -25.97 33.60 13.45
N GLN A 124 -25.97 33.44 14.77
CA GLN A 124 -26.50 34.43 15.69
C GLN A 124 -25.41 34.86 16.68
N ARG A 125 -25.16 36.15 16.82
CA ARG A 125 -24.26 36.72 17.84
C ARG A 125 -25.04 37.66 18.73
N VAL A 126 -24.89 37.48 20.04
CA VAL A 126 -25.46 38.35 21.06
C VAL A 126 -24.34 38.99 21.86
N SER A 127 -24.54 40.25 22.21
CA SER A 127 -23.66 41.00 23.09
C SER A 127 -23.67 40.39 24.48
N SER A 128 -22.49 40.19 25.07
CA SER A 128 -22.37 39.66 26.43
C SER A 128 -22.66 40.71 27.51
N ASP A 129 -22.61 42.00 27.16
CA ASP A 129 -22.78 43.11 28.11
C ASP A 129 -24.25 43.48 28.32
N ASP A 130 -25.07 43.45 27.27
CA ASP A 130 -26.47 43.92 27.29
C ASP A 130 -27.47 42.94 26.65
N GLY A 131 -27.01 41.79 26.16
CA GLY A 131 -27.85 40.78 25.52
C GLY A 131 -28.42 41.18 24.17
N SER A 132 -28.01 42.33 23.62
CA SER A 132 -28.48 42.80 22.32
C SER A 132 -28.02 41.90 21.18
N LEU A 133 -28.85 41.76 20.15
CA LEU A 133 -28.55 40.97 18.96
C LEU A 133 -27.56 41.74 18.08
N LEU A 134 -26.33 41.24 17.95
CA LEU A 134 -25.26 41.86 17.17
C LEU A 134 -25.20 41.33 15.74
N VAL A 135 -25.51 40.05 15.54
CA VAL A 135 -25.58 39.42 14.22
C VAL A 135 -26.75 38.43 14.23
N ASP A 136 -27.55 38.47 13.19
CA ASP A 136 -28.56 37.44 12.90
C ASP A 136 -28.55 37.21 11.39
N TRP A 137 -28.01 36.07 11.00
CA TRP A 137 -27.85 35.68 9.62
C TRP A 137 -28.41 34.27 9.42
N GLU A 138 -29.17 34.08 8.35
CA GLU A 138 -29.70 32.81 7.90
C GLU A 138 -29.26 32.60 6.44
N GLY A 139 -28.69 31.44 6.16
CA GLY A 139 -28.20 31.07 4.85
C GLY A 139 -29.18 30.20 4.09
N SER A 140 -29.20 30.38 2.78
CA SER A 140 -29.87 29.52 1.80
C SER A 140 -29.20 28.14 1.64
N GLY A 141 -27.96 28.00 2.12
CA GLY A 141 -27.22 26.74 2.08
C GLY A 141 -26.62 26.42 0.70
N VAL A 142 -26.32 27.42 -0.12
CA VAL A 142 -25.54 27.30 -1.38
C VAL A 142 -24.20 28.02 -1.25
N ASP A 143 -23.20 27.59 -2.02
CA ASP A 143 -21.76 27.83 -1.80
C ASP A 143 -21.34 29.30 -1.61
N GLU A 144 -22.07 30.27 -2.17
CA GLU A 144 -21.73 31.70 -2.06
C GLU A 144 -22.49 32.44 -0.94
N ASP A 145 -23.46 31.81 -0.28
CA ASP A 145 -24.26 32.42 0.79
C ASP A 145 -23.67 32.08 2.17
N ILE A 146 -22.66 32.87 2.55
CA ILE A 146 -21.95 32.75 3.81
C ILE A 146 -21.97 34.08 4.59
N PRO A 147 -22.00 34.05 5.93
CA PRO A 147 -22.05 35.28 6.71
C PRO A 147 -20.71 36.03 6.65
N GLU A 148 -20.77 37.35 6.78
CA GLU A 148 -19.57 38.20 6.72
C GLU A 148 -18.49 37.77 7.72
N GLY A 149 -17.25 37.62 7.23
CA GLY A 149 -16.10 37.16 8.02
C GLY A 149 -16.15 35.68 8.42
N TYR A 150 -17.01 34.87 7.80
CA TYR A 150 -16.93 33.41 7.88
C TYR A 150 -15.77 32.90 7.02
N SER A 151 -14.99 31.98 7.58
CA SER A 151 -13.97 31.22 6.87
C SER A 151 -14.17 29.76 7.27
N GLU A 152 -14.34 28.90 6.27
CA GLU A 152 -14.50 27.48 6.49
C GLU A 152 -13.17 26.91 7.04
N ILE A 153 -13.22 26.26 8.21
CA ILE A 153 -12.02 25.79 8.93
C ILE A 153 -11.58 24.40 8.42
N GLY A 154 -12.28 23.81 7.45
CA GLY A 154 -11.87 22.59 6.78
C GLY A 154 -13.02 21.91 6.06
N SER A 155 -12.68 21.14 5.05
CA SER A 155 -13.64 20.25 4.38
C SER A 155 -13.79 18.97 5.21
N ALA A 156 -15.02 18.53 5.48
CA ALA A 156 -15.31 17.24 6.12
C ALA A 156 -15.15 16.08 5.12
N ARG A 157 -14.02 16.02 4.43
CA ARG A 157 -13.68 14.88 3.56
C ARG A 157 -13.01 13.79 4.39
N ASP A 158 -13.21 12.55 3.98
CA ASP A 158 -12.46 11.44 4.52
C ASP A 158 -10.96 11.71 4.30
N PRO A 159 -10.12 11.69 5.36
CA PRO A 159 -8.67 11.82 5.21
C PRO A 159 -8.07 10.82 4.23
N ALA A 160 -8.64 9.60 4.15
CA ALA A 160 -8.21 8.58 3.20
C ALA A 160 -8.50 8.98 1.75
N GLU A 161 -9.68 9.56 1.49
CA GLU A 161 -10.04 10.08 0.17
C GLU A 161 -9.19 11.30 -0.21
N THR A 162 -8.88 12.17 0.76
CA THR A 162 -8.01 13.33 0.54
C THR A 162 -6.60 12.90 0.17
N LEU A 163 -6.02 11.97 0.93
CA LEU A 163 -4.73 11.37 0.62
C LEU A 163 -4.77 10.67 -0.75
N TRP A 164 -5.81 9.88 -1.03
CA TRP A 164 -5.96 9.19 -2.30
C TRP A 164 -5.97 10.14 -3.50
N ASN A 165 -6.72 11.25 -3.40
CA ASN A 165 -6.78 12.27 -4.44
C ASN A 165 -5.44 12.98 -4.63
N GLU A 166 -4.72 13.26 -3.54
CA GLU A 166 -3.37 13.85 -3.60
C GLU A 166 -2.40 12.91 -4.31
N LEU A 167 -2.36 11.63 -3.91
CA LEU A 167 -1.49 10.63 -4.50
C LEU A 167 -1.79 10.39 -5.98
N THR A 168 -3.07 10.36 -6.38
CA THR A 168 -3.45 10.13 -7.77
C THR A 168 -3.28 11.37 -8.66
N ALA A 169 -3.33 12.58 -8.11
CA ALA A 169 -3.16 13.83 -8.86
C ALA A 169 -1.68 14.23 -9.07
N ASP A 170 -0.80 13.95 -8.10
CA ASP A 170 0.63 14.29 -8.18
C ASP A 170 1.51 13.03 -8.16
N SER A 171 2.22 12.82 -9.27
CA SER A 171 3.14 11.69 -9.42
C SER A 171 4.31 11.75 -8.44
N LYS A 172 4.77 12.95 -8.08
CA LYS A 172 5.86 13.11 -7.12
C LYS A 172 5.38 12.79 -5.70
N ALA A 173 4.21 13.27 -5.31
CA ALA A 173 3.59 12.92 -4.03
C ALA A 173 3.37 11.40 -3.91
N MET A 174 2.93 10.74 -4.99
CA MET A 174 2.83 9.28 -5.06
C MET A 174 4.16 8.58 -4.80
N GLU A 175 5.21 9.01 -5.50
CA GLU A 175 6.55 8.43 -5.33
C GLU A 175 7.04 8.65 -3.90
N ASP A 176 7.03 9.88 -3.40
CA ASP A 176 7.48 10.23 -2.05
C ASP A 176 6.71 9.42 -0.99
N TYR A 177 5.40 9.24 -1.16
CA TYR A 177 4.57 8.42 -0.28
C TYR A 177 4.96 6.94 -0.29
N ILE A 178 5.14 6.33 -1.46
CA ILE A 178 5.58 4.93 -1.59
C ILE A 178 6.99 4.76 -0.98
N TRP A 179 7.92 5.65 -1.31
CA TRP A 179 9.30 5.63 -0.80
C TRP A 179 9.37 5.75 0.72
N SER A 180 8.48 6.52 1.34
CA SER A 180 8.43 6.67 2.80
C SER A 180 7.93 5.41 3.54
N ARG A 181 7.31 4.46 2.82
CA ARG A 181 6.65 3.27 3.38
C ARG A 181 7.27 1.95 2.91
N ASP A 182 8.11 1.96 1.87
CA ASP A 182 8.88 0.81 1.39
C ASP A 182 9.94 0.30 2.42
N TYR A 183 10.15 1.02 3.53
CA TYR A 183 10.98 0.59 4.66
C TYR A 183 10.15 0.53 5.95
N ILE A 184 9.25 -0.44 6.04
CA ILE A 184 8.82 -0.93 7.36
C ILE A 184 9.80 -2.06 7.69
N ASP A 185 10.80 -1.75 8.53
CA ASP A 185 11.62 -2.76 9.23
C ASP A 185 10.75 -3.60 10.18
#